data_AF-A0A7Y5NIU3-F1
#
_entry.id   AF-A0A7Y5NIU3-F1
#
_cell.length_a   1.000
_cell.length_b   1.000
_cell.length_c   1.000
_cell.angle_alpha   90.00
_cell.angle_beta   90.00
_cell.angle_gamma   90.00
#
_symmetry.space_group_name_H-M   'P 1'
#
loop_
_entity.id
_entity.type
_entity.pdbx_description
1 polymer ?
#
loop_
_entity_poly.entity_id
_entity_poly.type
_entity_poly.pdbx_seq_one_letter_code
_entity_poly.pdbx_strand_id
1 'polypeptide(L)'
;MRLVIARCSVDYDGRLTAHLPLATRLLLVKADGSVLVHSDGGSYKPLNWMSPPCTMAEVEPDEAQAGDGVVAVWRVQHAKSEDRLTVLIHEVLHDSEHELGVDPGLVKDGVEAHLQRLLAEHIHTLGHGWSLVRREYMTAIGPVDILAKDSTGVSVAVEIKRRGEIDGVEQLTRYLELMNRDPHLAPVTGVFAAQQIKPQARTLAEDRGIRCVVLDYDALKGIDDAESRLF
;
A
#
# COMPACT_ATOMS: atom_id res chain seq x y z
N MET A 1 -4.94 -10.02 21.92
CA MET A 1 -3.61 -9.97 21.24
C MET A 1 -2.62 -10.58 22.20
N ARG A 2 -1.97 -11.69 21.83
CA ARG A 2 -0.94 -12.34 22.65
C ARG A 2 0.44 -12.01 22.09
N LEU A 3 1.37 -11.61 22.94
CA LEU A 3 2.76 -11.31 22.62
C LEU A 3 3.64 -12.31 23.35
N VAL A 4 4.42 -13.09 22.61
CA VAL A 4 5.34 -14.06 23.19
C VAL A 4 6.76 -13.80 22.69
N ILE A 5 7.69 -13.57 23.61
CA ILE A 5 9.12 -13.57 23.31
C ILE A 5 9.64 -14.94 23.70
N ALA A 6 10.15 -15.69 22.72
CA ALA A 6 10.58 -17.05 22.93
C ALA A 6 11.87 -17.37 22.15
N ARG A 7 12.67 -18.28 22.68
CA ARG A 7 13.67 -19.00 21.88
C ARG A 7 12.93 -20.08 21.11
N CYS A 8 12.86 -19.95 19.80
CA CYS A 8 12.12 -20.89 18.96
C CYS A 8 12.79 -21.10 17.61
N SER A 9 12.45 -22.18 16.92
CA SER A 9 12.63 -22.32 15.47
C SER A 9 11.25 -22.29 14.79
N VAL A 10 11.23 -22.02 13.48
CA VAL A 10 9.97 -21.95 12.73
C VAL A 10 10.13 -22.64 11.39
N ASP A 11 9.18 -23.51 11.06
CA ASP A 11 9.04 -24.13 9.76
C ASP A 11 7.74 -23.69 9.10
N TYR A 12 7.82 -23.34 7.83
CA TYR A 12 6.66 -23.11 6.98
C TYR A 12 6.67 -24.12 5.84
N ASP A 13 5.53 -24.78 5.65
CA ASP A 13 5.29 -25.74 4.57
C ASP A 13 4.01 -25.35 3.84
N GLY A 14 4.01 -25.36 2.51
CA GLY A 14 2.88 -24.96 1.69
C GLY A 14 3.33 -24.55 0.30
N ARG A 15 2.89 -23.37 -0.16
CA ARG A 15 3.25 -22.82 -1.49
C ARG A 15 4.77 -22.64 -1.71
N LEU A 16 5.50 -22.55 -0.62
CA LEU A 16 6.96 -22.58 -0.56
C LEU A 16 7.35 -23.28 0.73
N THR A 17 8.61 -23.65 0.85
CA THR A 17 9.19 -24.09 2.12
C THR A 17 10.11 -23.02 2.66
N ALA A 18 10.02 -22.75 3.97
CA ALA A 18 10.92 -21.82 4.64
C ALA A 18 11.25 -22.32 6.04
N HIS A 19 12.52 -22.18 6.42
CA HIS A 19 13.02 -22.55 7.74
C HIS A 19 13.68 -21.35 8.40
N LEU A 20 13.34 -21.10 9.66
CA LEU A 20 13.99 -20.15 10.53
C LEU A 20 14.72 -20.92 11.65
N PRO A 21 16.06 -20.86 11.73
CA PRO A 21 16.83 -21.60 12.71
C PRO A 21 16.57 -21.10 14.14
N LEU A 22 16.93 -21.87 15.16
CA LEU A 22 16.71 -21.51 16.56
C LEU A 22 17.27 -20.12 16.91
N ALA A 23 16.41 -19.21 17.37
CA ALA A 23 16.78 -17.88 17.82
C ALA A 23 15.68 -17.28 18.72
N THR A 24 16.00 -16.21 19.44
CA THR A 24 15.00 -15.42 20.16
C THR A 24 14.16 -14.60 19.18
N ARG A 25 12.84 -14.72 19.28
CA ARG A 25 11.89 -14.06 18.37
C ARG A 25 10.70 -13.51 19.12
N LEU A 26 10.07 -12.49 18.54
CA LEU A 26 8.75 -12.01 18.93
C LEU A 26 7.70 -12.73 18.09
N LEU A 27 6.81 -13.46 18.75
CA LEU A 27 5.62 -14.08 18.19
C LEU A 27 4.41 -13.22 18.55
N LEU A 28 3.64 -12.81 17.55
CA LEU A 28 2.40 -12.05 17.73
C LEU A 28 1.21 -12.90 17.28
N VAL A 29 0.23 -13.07 18.16
CA VAL A 29 -1.05 -13.72 17.86
C VAL A 29 -2.17 -12.68 17.96
N LYS A 30 -2.77 -12.36 16.82
CA LYS A 30 -3.85 -11.37 16.71
C LYS A 30 -5.21 -12.01 17.01
N ALA A 31 -6.18 -11.17 17.36
CA ALA A 31 -7.55 -11.61 17.65
C ALA A 31 -8.27 -12.21 16.41
N ASP A 32 -7.84 -11.85 15.20
CA ASP A 32 -8.36 -12.44 13.95
C ASP A 32 -7.72 -13.81 13.61
N GLY A 33 -6.83 -14.32 14.46
CA GLY A 33 -6.10 -15.57 14.28
C GLY A 33 -4.74 -15.42 13.58
N SER A 34 -4.39 -14.23 13.08
CA SER A 34 -3.08 -14.03 12.43
C SER A 34 -1.93 -14.36 13.39
N VAL A 35 -0.92 -15.06 12.89
CA VAL A 35 0.33 -15.33 13.62
C VAL A 35 1.49 -14.71 12.87
N LEU A 36 2.33 -13.92 13.54
CA LEU A 36 3.48 -13.23 12.94
C LEU A 36 4.75 -13.53 13.73
N VAL A 37 5.86 -13.73 13.02
CA VAL A 37 7.17 -14.02 13.59
C VAL A 37 8.13 -12.90 13.23
N HIS A 38 8.69 -12.23 14.24
CA HIS A 38 9.60 -11.10 14.10
C HIS A 38 10.96 -11.35 14.77
N SER A 39 11.96 -10.62 14.29
CA SER A 39 13.27 -10.44 14.92
C SER A 39 13.60 -8.95 15.01
N ASP A 40 14.61 -8.59 15.79
CA ASP A 40 15.07 -7.20 15.94
C ASP A 40 15.62 -6.60 14.63
N GLY A 41 16.16 -7.45 13.74
CA GLY A 41 16.66 -7.05 12.43
C GLY A 41 15.87 -7.66 11.26
N GLY A 42 16.27 -7.36 10.02
CA GLY A 42 15.87 -8.13 8.84
C GLY A 42 14.77 -7.52 7.96
N SER A 43 13.91 -6.63 8.47
CA SER A 43 12.94 -5.78 7.74
C SER A 43 11.93 -5.21 8.75
N TYR A 44 11.17 -4.17 8.40
CA TYR A 44 9.99 -3.75 9.18
C TYR A 44 8.84 -4.78 9.09
N LYS A 45 8.96 -5.77 8.19
CA LYS A 45 7.97 -6.85 7.98
C LYS A 45 8.29 -8.08 8.84
N PRO A 46 7.30 -8.92 9.18
CA PRO A 46 7.54 -10.23 9.77
C PRO A 46 8.45 -11.09 8.88
N LEU A 47 9.28 -11.93 9.49
CA LEU A 47 10.10 -12.94 8.80
C LEU A 47 9.25 -14.07 8.24
N ASN A 48 8.20 -14.46 8.97
CA ASN A 48 7.23 -15.47 8.56
C ASN A 48 5.88 -15.16 9.21
N TRP A 49 4.78 -15.53 8.57
CA TRP A 49 3.43 -15.24 9.08
C TRP A 49 2.39 -16.19 8.50
N MET A 50 1.26 -16.29 9.20
CA MET A 50 0.03 -16.88 8.69
C MET A 50 -1.09 -15.85 8.82
N SER A 51 -1.73 -15.52 7.70
CA SER A 51 -2.90 -14.63 7.65
C SER A 51 -4.20 -15.41 7.84
N PRO A 52 -5.28 -14.77 8.31
CA PRO A 52 -6.57 -15.42 8.40
C PRO A 52 -7.19 -15.63 7.00
N PRO A 53 -8.10 -16.60 6.85
CA PRO A 53 -8.60 -17.49 7.90
C PRO A 53 -7.59 -18.60 8.23
N CYS A 54 -7.20 -18.71 9.50
CA CYS A 54 -6.34 -19.77 10.00
C CYS A 54 -6.72 -20.14 11.44
N THR A 55 -6.25 -21.30 11.87
CA THR A 55 -6.43 -21.78 13.24
C THR A 55 -5.07 -22.09 13.84
N MET A 56 -4.89 -21.77 15.11
CA MET A 56 -3.68 -22.07 15.87
C MET A 56 -4.02 -23.03 17.01
N ALA A 57 -3.22 -24.07 17.16
CA ALA A 57 -3.24 -24.95 18.32
C ALA A 57 -1.85 -24.98 18.96
N GLU A 58 -1.82 -24.88 20.28
CA GLU A 58 -0.65 -25.15 21.10
C GLU A 58 -0.74 -26.61 21.56
N VAL A 59 0.29 -27.39 21.26
CA VAL A 59 0.34 -28.83 21.55
C VAL A 59 1.67 -29.18 22.23
N GLU A 60 1.63 -30.24 23.04
CA GLU A 60 2.83 -30.82 23.64
C GLU A 60 3.78 -31.34 22.55
N PRO A 61 5.10 -31.20 22.74
CA PRO A 61 6.10 -31.79 21.86
C PRO A 61 6.01 -33.32 21.89
N ASP A 62 6.31 -33.97 20.76
CA ASP A 62 6.52 -35.42 20.74
C ASP A 62 7.85 -35.81 21.42
N GLU A 63 8.11 -37.11 21.59
CA GLU A 63 9.32 -37.60 22.28
C GLU A 63 10.62 -37.10 21.62
N ALA A 64 10.66 -36.97 20.30
CA ALA A 64 11.84 -36.51 19.59
C ALA A 64 12.04 -35.01 19.80
N GLN A 65 10.98 -34.21 19.65
CA GLN A 65 11.00 -32.78 19.89
C GLN A 65 11.37 -32.45 21.34
N ALA A 66 10.80 -33.17 22.30
CA ALA A 66 11.13 -33.02 23.72
C ALA A 66 12.60 -33.38 23.98
N GLY A 67 13.13 -34.42 23.32
CA GLY A 67 14.54 -34.79 23.35
C GLY A 67 15.47 -33.68 22.85
N ASP A 68 15.01 -32.86 21.90
CA ASP A 68 15.72 -31.69 21.37
C ASP A 68 15.53 -30.41 22.22
N GLY A 69 14.84 -30.53 23.36
CA GLY A 69 14.60 -29.42 24.29
C GLY A 69 13.47 -28.49 23.88
N VAL A 70 12.57 -28.93 23.01
CA VAL A 70 11.30 -28.24 22.74
C VAL A 70 10.37 -28.44 23.94
N VAL A 71 9.73 -27.37 24.41
CA VAL A 71 8.79 -27.36 25.54
C VAL A 71 7.35 -27.14 25.10
N ALA A 72 7.11 -26.59 23.91
CA ALA A 72 5.78 -26.42 23.33
C ALA A 72 5.87 -26.32 21.80
N VAL A 73 4.80 -26.73 21.11
CA VAL A 73 4.70 -26.63 19.65
C VAL A 73 3.45 -25.85 19.28
N TRP A 74 3.60 -24.76 18.52
CA TRP A 74 2.47 -24.10 17.91
C TRP A 74 2.29 -24.60 16.49
N ARG A 75 1.07 -25.03 16.16
CA ARG A 75 0.67 -25.44 14.81
C ARG A 75 -0.38 -24.48 14.30
N VAL A 76 -0.04 -23.72 13.26
CA VAL A 76 -0.95 -22.80 12.59
C VAL A 76 -1.29 -23.37 11.21
N GLN A 77 -2.58 -23.60 10.96
CA GLN A 77 -3.09 -24.14 9.69
C GLN A 77 -3.97 -23.11 9.00
N HIS A 78 -3.66 -22.79 7.74
CA HIS A 78 -4.55 -21.98 6.92
C HIS A 78 -5.82 -22.77 6.58
N ALA A 79 -6.99 -22.11 6.59
CA ALA A 79 -8.28 -22.80 6.42
C ALA A 79 -8.63 -23.14 4.96
N LYS A 80 -7.96 -22.50 3.99
CA LYS A 80 -8.28 -22.65 2.56
C LYS A 80 -7.12 -23.19 1.72
N SER A 81 -5.97 -23.45 2.33
CA SER A 81 -4.80 -24.01 1.66
C SER A 81 -4.09 -24.96 2.61
N GLU A 82 -3.18 -25.75 2.05
CA GLU A 82 -2.33 -26.67 2.82
C GLU A 82 -1.19 -25.95 3.55
N ASP A 83 -1.16 -24.61 3.52
CA ASP A 83 -0.13 -23.79 4.16
C ASP A 83 -0.14 -23.99 5.69
N ARG A 84 1.02 -24.34 6.25
CA ARG A 84 1.27 -24.68 7.65
C ARG A 84 2.46 -23.90 8.19
N LEU A 85 2.30 -23.34 9.39
CA LEU A 85 3.37 -22.74 10.16
C LEU A 85 3.54 -23.53 11.47
N THR A 86 4.72 -24.09 11.70
CA THR A 86 5.08 -24.79 12.94
C THR A 86 6.13 -23.99 13.68
N VAL A 87 5.85 -23.64 14.94
CA VAL A 87 6.83 -22.97 15.82
C VAL A 87 7.21 -23.94 16.92
N LEU A 88 8.49 -24.30 17.00
CA LEU A 88 9.04 -25.13 18.07
C LEU A 88 9.62 -24.22 19.14
N ILE A 89 8.98 -24.17 20.30
CA ILE A 89 9.37 -23.30 21.41
C ILE A 89 10.31 -24.09 22.33
N HIS A 90 11.50 -23.55 22.58
CA HIS A 90 12.48 -24.12 23.51
C HIS A 90 12.46 -23.40 24.86
N GLU A 91 12.16 -22.10 24.87
CA GLU A 91 12.10 -21.30 26.09
C GLU A 91 11.15 -20.12 25.87
N VAL A 92 10.25 -19.88 26.82
CA VAL A 92 9.42 -18.68 26.85
C VAL A 92 10.07 -17.66 27.78
N LEU A 93 10.49 -16.53 27.22
CA LEU A 93 11.11 -15.42 27.96
C LEU A 93 10.07 -14.40 28.43
N HIS A 94 8.98 -14.26 27.69
CA HIS A 94 7.86 -13.39 28.02
C HIS A 94 6.59 -13.89 27.33
N ASP A 95 5.46 -13.83 28.04
CA ASP A 95 4.12 -14.12 27.49
C ASP A 95 3.11 -13.17 28.14
N SER A 96 2.43 -12.38 27.32
CA SER A 96 1.41 -11.43 27.77
C SER A 96 0.24 -11.37 26.80
N GLU A 97 -0.93 -11.05 27.33
CA GLU A 97 -2.16 -10.90 26.56
C GLU A 97 -2.85 -9.57 26.85
N HIS A 98 -3.33 -8.92 25.79
CA HIS A 98 -3.99 -7.62 25.84
C HIS A 98 -5.22 -7.58 24.92
N GLU A 99 -6.31 -6.98 25.41
CA GLU A 99 -7.43 -6.55 24.60
C GLU A 99 -7.16 -5.16 24.04
N LEU A 100 -7.10 -5.04 22.71
CA LEU A 100 -6.89 -3.74 22.04
C LEU A 100 -8.21 -2.99 21.78
N GLY A 101 -9.36 -3.65 22.01
CA GLY A 101 -10.68 -3.10 21.72
C GLY A 101 -11.00 -3.03 20.23
N VAL A 102 -12.00 -2.21 19.89
CA VAL A 102 -12.41 -1.96 18.51
C VAL A 102 -11.43 -0.96 17.89
N ASP A 103 -10.73 -1.39 16.85
CA ASP A 103 -9.89 -0.50 16.04
C ASP A 103 -10.79 0.45 15.23
N PRO A 104 -10.66 1.77 15.36
CA PRO A 104 -11.45 2.73 14.58
C PRO A 104 -11.06 2.76 13.09
N GLY A 105 -10.07 1.98 12.69
CA GLY A 105 -9.49 1.97 11.36
C GLY A 105 -8.35 2.98 11.24
N LEU A 106 -7.35 2.63 10.42
CA LEU A 106 -6.37 3.58 9.94
C LEU A 106 -7.06 4.61 9.04
N VAL A 107 -7.19 5.84 9.53
CA VAL A 107 -7.56 6.99 8.69
C VAL A 107 -6.35 7.31 7.81
N LYS A 108 -6.33 6.74 6.61
CA LYS A 108 -5.42 7.20 5.56
C LYS A 108 -5.94 8.54 5.10
N ASP A 109 -5.30 9.60 5.57
CA ASP A 109 -5.59 10.95 5.14
C ASP A 109 -5.55 10.99 3.61
N GLY A 110 -6.71 11.19 2.99
CA GLY A 110 -6.95 11.07 1.55
C GLY A 110 -6.32 12.23 0.79
N VAL A 111 -5.04 12.51 1.02
CA VAL A 111 -4.31 13.62 0.41
C VAL A 111 -4.44 13.55 -1.11
N GLU A 112 -4.47 12.36 -1.72
CA GLU A 112 -4.65 12.20 -3.17
C GLU A 112 -6.07 12.53 -3.62
N ALA A 113 -7.11 12.03 -2.94
CA ALA A 113 -8.50 12.41 -3.22
C ALA A 113 -8.74 13.91 -3.01
N HIS A 114 -8.09 14.50 -2.00
CA HIS A 114 -8.16 15.93 -1.73
C HIS A 114 -7.39 16.74 -2.77
N LEU A 115 -6.17 16.33 -3.14
CA LEU A 115 -5.39 16.94 -4.23
C LEU A 115 -6.17 16.87 -5.55
N GLN A 116 -6.83 15.75 -5.84
CA GLN A 116 -7.68 15.60 -7.01
C GLN A 116 -8.83 16.59 -6.99
N ARG A 117 -9.53 16.72 -5.85
CA ARG A 117 -10.60 17.71 -5.70
C ARG A 117 -10.09 19.14 -5.90
N LEU A 118 -9.02 19.53 -5.22
CA LEU A 118 -8.48 20.88 -5.29
C LEU A 118 -7.93 21.20 -6.69
N LEU A 119 -7.20 20.28 -7.32
CA LEU A 119 -6.68 20.48 -8.67
C LEU A 119 -7.82 20.54 -9.71
N ALA A 120 -8.92 19.82 -9.51
CA ALA A 120 -10.09 19.92 -10.37
C ALA A 120 -10.79 21.28 -10.22
N GLU A 121 -10.93 21.79 -8.99
CA GLU A 121 -11.46 23.13 -8.69
C GLU A 121 -10.55 24.24 -9.27
N HIS A 122 -9.23 24.02 -9.24
CA HIS A 122 -8.23 24.96 -9.71
C HIS A 122 -7.49 24.45 -10.95
N ILE A 123 -8.21 23.91 -11.94
CA ILE A 123 -7.59 23.27 -13.13
C ILE A 123 -6.67 24.22 -13.93
N HIS A 124 -6.89 25.53 -13.80
CA HIS A 124 -6.05 26.59 -14.35
C HIS A 124 -4.60 26.57 -13.82
N THR A 125 -4.33 25.91 -12.69
CA THR A 125 -2.95 25.67 -12.19
C THR A 125 -2.11 24.87 -13.20
N LEU A 126 -2.73 24.05 -14.06
CA LEU A 126 -2.02 23.32 -15.12
C LEU A 126 -1.66 24.21 -16.33
N GLY A 127 -2.38 25.32 -16.49
CA GLY A 127 -2.15 26.34 -17.51
C GLY A 127 -3.39 27.21 -17.75
N HIS A 128 -3.17 28.43 -18.26
CA HIS A 128 -4.27 29.31 -18.66
C HIS A 128 -5.12 28.65 -19.76
N GLY A 129 -6.45 28.80 -19.68
CA GLY A 129 -7.39 28.22 -20.66
C GLY A 129 -7.63 26.72 -20.51
N TRP A 130 -7.07 26.07 -19.48
CA TRP A 130 -7.41 24.68 -19.15
C TRP A 130 -8.81 24.60 -18.56
N SER A 131 -9.53 23.52 -18.87
CA SER A 131 -10.87 23.26 -18.34
C SER A 131 -11.03 21.81 -17.90
N LEU A 132 -11.77 21.61 -16.81
CA LEU A 132 -12.10 20.29 -16.30
C LEU A 132 -13.16 19.64 -17.20
N VAL A 133 -12.92 18.40 -17.62
CA VAL A 133 -13.98 17.57 -18.25
C VAL A 133 -14.67 16.75 -17.18
N ARG A 134 -13.90 15.96 -16.42
CA ARG A 134 -14.43 15.04 -15.41
C ARG A 134 -13.34 14.59 -14.45
N ARG A 135 -13.72 14.44 -13.18
CA ARG A 135 -12.95 13.68 -12.18
C ARG A 135 -13.28 12.21 -12.27
N GLU A 136 -12.31 11.35 -11.98
CA GLU A 136 -12.44 9.89 -12.01
C GLU A 136 -13.07 9.42 -13.33
N TYR A 137 -12.45 9.79 -14.45
CA TYR A 137 -12.94 9.43 -15.77
C TYR A 137 -12.75 7.92 -15.98
N MET A 138 -13.85 7.18 -16.01
CA MET A 138 -13.84 5.72 -16.10
C MET A 138 -13.25 5.22 -17.42
N THR A 139 -12.27 4.32 -17.31
CA THR A 139 -11.74 3.55 -18.44
C THR A 139 -11.96 2.06 -18.20
N ALA A 140 -11.62 1.21 -19.18
CA ALA A 140 -11.77 -0.24 -19.05
C ALA A 140 -10.88 -0.86 -17.96
N ILE A 141 -9.82 -0.17 -17.53
CA ILE A 141 -8.88 -0.64 -16.51
C ILE A 141 -8.95 0.17 -15.19
N GLY A 142 -10.03 0.93 -15.01
CA GLY A 142 -10.26 1.81 -13.86
C GLY A 142 -10.29 3.29 -14.21
N PRO A 143 -10.58 4.17 -13.24
CA PRO A 143 -10.65 5.61 -13.48
C PRO A 143 -9.26 6.23 -13.61
N VAL A 144 -9.11 7.20 -14.51
CA VAL A 144 -8.03 8.20 -14.42
C VAL A 144 -8.49 9.35 -13.54
N ASP A 145 -7.58 9.92 -12.72
CA ASP A 145 -7.93 10.91 -11.70
C ASP A 145 -8.68 12.13 -12.26
N ILE A 146 -8.15 12.75 -13.31
CA ILE A 146 -8.80 13.86 -14.00
C ILE A 146 -8.64 13.70 -15.51
N LEU A 147 -9.75 13.89 -16.23
CA LEU A 147 -9.74 14.25 -17.64
C LEU A 147 -10.00 15.76 -17.77
N ALA A 148 -9.14 16.44 -18.51
CA ALA A 148 -9.21 17.87 -18.77
C ALA A 148 -9.06 18.17 -20.26
N LYS A 149 -9.26 19.44 -20.60
CA LYS A 149 -8.93 20.03 -21.91
C LYS A 149 -7.89 21.11 -21.68
N ASP A 150 -6.83 21.10 -22.48
CA ASP A 150 -5.86 22.20 -22.47
C ASP A 150 -6.39 23.44 -23.20
N SER A 151 -5.56 24.48 -23.30
CA SER A 151 -5.91 25.74 -23.99
C SER A 151 -6.21 25.60 -25.48
N THR A 152 -5.86 24.48 -26.09
CA THR A 152 -6.11 24.18 -27.50
C THR A 152 -7.30 23.24 -27.70
N GLY A 153 -7.93 22.78 -26.62
CA GLY A 153 -9.04 21.82 -26.66
C GLY A 153 -8.60 20.36 -26.80
N VAL A 154 -7.30 20.07 -26.66
CA VAL A 154 -6.77 18.70 -26.67
C VAL A 154 -7.07 18.03 -25.32
N SER A 155 -7.44 16.74 -25.38
CA SER A 155 -7.73 15.95 -24.18
C SER A 155 -6.45 15.69 -23.39
N VAL A 156 -6.50 15.88 -22.07
CA VAL A 156 -5.37 15.62 -21.18
C VAL A 156 -5.81 14.72 -20.03
N ALA A 157 -5.15 13.57 -19.90
CA ALA A 157 -5.27 12.69 -18.76
C ALA A 157 -4.27 13.12 -17.68
N VAL A 158 -4.75 13.37 -16.47
CA VAL A 158 -3.92 13.77 -15.32
C VAL A 158 -3.98 12.66 -14.27
N GLU A 159 -2.82 12.17 -13.86
CA GLU A 159 -2.66 11.25 -12.73
C GLU A 159 -2.03 12.02 -11.56
N ILE A 160 -2.59 11.86 -10.36
CA ILE A 160 -2.27 12.66 -9.19
C ILE A 160 -1.72 11.76 -8.09
N LYS A 161 -0.52 12.07 -7.61
CA LYS A 161 0.09 11.37 -6.46
C LYS A 161 0.45 12.33 -5.35
N ARG A 162 0.45 11.88 -4.09
CA ARG A 162 1.13 12.63 -3.02
C ARG A 162 2.65 12.58 -3.23
N ARG A 163 3.17 11.38 -3.50
CA ARG A 163 4.57 11.13 -3.87
C ARG A 163 4.60 10.38 -5.19
N GLY A 164 5.05 11.06 -6.24
CA GLY A 164 5.17 10.51 -7.58
C GLY A 164 6.37 9.56 -7.69
N GLU A 165 6.06 8.27 -7.84
CA GLU A 165 7.01 7.18 -8.07
C GLU A 165 6.77 6.55 -9.45
N ILE A 166 7.59 5.55 -9.82
CA ILE A 166 7.55 4.90 -11.15
C ILE A 166 6.19 4.25 -11.42
N ASP A 167 5.57 3.68 -10.40
CA ASP A 167 4.26 3.02 -10.48
C ASP A 167 3.15 3.96 -11.00
N GLY A 168 3.15 5.23 -10.58
CA GLY A 168 2.22 6.24 -11.06
C GLY A 168 2.42 6.59 -12.54
N VAL A 169 3.67 6.62 -13.01
CA VAL A 169 3.98 6.86 -14.44
C VAL A 169 3.55 5.67 -15.30
N GLU A 170 3.81 4.44 -14.82
CA GLU A 170 3.35 3.22 -15.48
C GLU A 170 1.82 3.15 -15.53
N GLN A 171 1.15 3.58 -14.46
CA GLN A 171 -0.31 3.68 -14.42
C GLN A 171 -0.84 4.66 -15.47
N LEU A 172 -0.31 5.89 -15.52
CA LEU A 172 -0.72 6.89 -16.50
C LEU A 172 -0.42 6.43 -17.94
N THR A 173 0.71 5.76 -18.17
CA THR A 173 1.06 5.23 -19.50
C THR A 173 -0.01 4.25 -20.00
N ARG A 174 -0.45 3.31 -19.16
CA ARG A 174 -1.52 2.36 -19.52
C ARG A 174 -2.84 3.05 -19.84
N TYR A 175 -3.20 4.12 -19.10
CA TYR A 175 -4.39 4.91 -19.43
C TYR A 175 -4.23 5.61 -20.77
N LEU A 176 -3.10 6.26 -21.04
CA LEU A 176 -2.86 6.95 -22.31
C LEU A 176 -2.92 6.00 -23.50
N GLU A 177 -2.31 4.81 -23.41
CA GLU A 177 -2.39 3.79 -24.47
C GLU A 177 -3.83 3.38 -24.77
N LEU A 178 -4.66 3.24 -23.73
CA LEU A 178 -6.05 2.83 -23.88
C LEU A 178 -6.93 3.97 -24.38
N MET A 179 -6.78 5.18 -23.83
CA MET A 179 -7.58 6.34 -24.19
C MET A 179 -7.28 6.84 -25.61
N ASN A 180 -6.04 6.71 -26.08
CA ASN A 180 -5.69 7.04 -27.46
C ASN A 180 -6.22 6.05 -28.51
N ARG A 181 -6.82 4.92 -28.09
CA ARG A 181 -7.55 4.02 -29.01
C ARG A 181 -8.97 4.48 -29.30
N ASP A 182 -9.52 5.41 -28.51
CA ASP A 182 -10.84 5.97 -28.73
C ASP A 182 -10.75 7.21 -29.66
N PRO A 183 -11.28 7.14 -30.90
CA PRO A 183 -11.23 8.25 -31.85
C PRO A 183 -11.96 9.52 -31.39
N HIS A 184 -12.88 9.41 -30.42
CA HIS A 184 -13.60 10.57 -29.89
C HIS A 184 -12.80 11.35 -28.84
N LEU A 185 -11.79 10.69 -28.24
CA LEU A 185 -10.92 11.29 -27.23
C LEU A 185 -9.55 11.66 -27.79
N ALA A 186 -9.02 10.86 -28.71
CA ALA A 186 -7.70 11.01 -29.27
C ALA A 186 -7.55 12.33 -30.05
N PRO A 187 -6.37 12.99 -29.97
CA PRO A 187 -5.22 12.61 -29.15
C PRO A 187 -5.43 12.94 -27.67
N VAL A 188 -4.92 12.07 -26.79
CA VAL A 188 -4.87 12.27 -25.34
C VAL A 188 -3.42 12.36 -24.88
N THR A 189 -3.04 13.46 -24.24
CA THR A 189 -1.71 13.65 -23.65
C THR A 189 -1.75 13.45 -22.13
N GLY A 190 -0.58 13.26 -21.52
CA GLY A 190 -0.45 12.96 -20.09
C GLY A 190 0.15 14.09 -19.26
N VAL A 191 -0.42 14.31 -18.07
CA VAL A 191 0.20 15.09 -16.99
C VAL A 191 0.35 14.21 -15.75
N PHE A 192 1.57 14.10 -15.24
CA PHE A 192 1.84 13.47 -13.95
C PHE A 192 2.03 14.55 -12.89
N ALA A 193 1.06 14.69 -12.01
CA ALA A 193 1.00 15.76 -11.01
C ALA A 193 1.24 15.20 -9.60
N ALA A 194 2.18 15.78 -8.84
CA ALA A 194 2.39 15.34 -7.46
C ALA A 194 2.99 16.43 -6.57
N GLN A 195 2.81 16.35 -5.25
CA GLN A 195 3.52 17.26 -4.32
C GLN A 195 5.03 17.05 -4.34
N GLN A 196 5.48 15.83 -4.62
CA GLN A 196 6.89 15.50 -4.80
C GLN A 196 7.02 14.44 -5.89
N ILE A 197 7.92 14.61 -6.85
CA ILE A 197 8.20 13.61 -7.90
C ILE A 197 9.64 13.11 -7.72
N LYS A 198 9.82 11.79 -7.63
CA LYS A 198 11.17 11.19 -7.56
C LYS A 198 11.91 11.39 -8.89
N PRO A 199 13.25 11.59 -8.86
CA PRO A 199 14.02 11.81 -10.09
C PRO A 199 13.83 10.72 -11.15
N GLN A 200 13.80 9.44 -10.75
CA GLN A 200 13.62 8.33 -11.69
C GLN A 200 12.23 8.32 -12.34
N ALA A 201 11.19 8.66 -11.57
CA ALA A 201 9.83 8.78 -12.09
C ALA A 201 9.71 9.95 -13.08
N ARG A 202 10.34 11.10 -12.76
CA ARG A 202 10.42 12.25 -13.67
C ARG A 202 11.09 11.86 -14.99
N THR A 203 12.27 11.24 -14.94
CA THR A 203 12.99 10.81 -16.14
C THR A 203 12.14 9.88 -17.00
N LEU A 204 11.46 8.91 -16.40
CA LEU A 204 10.59 7.99 -17.14
C LEU A 204 9.37 8.69 -17.75
N ALA A 205 8.74 9.61 -17.01
CA ALA A 205 7.59 10.35 -17.51
C ALA A 205 7.97 11.24 -18.71
N GLU A 206 9.06 11.98 -18.59
CA GLU A 206 9.55 12.86 -19.64
C GLU A 206 9.98 12.08 -20.90
N ASP A 207 10.63 10.93 -20.74
CA ASP A 207 10.96 9.99 -21.84
C ASP A 207 9.71 9.52 -22.60
N ARG A 208 8.59 9.33 -21.90
CA ARG A 208 7.28 8.96 -22.48
C ARG A 208 6.44 10.15 -22.95
N GLY A 209 7.00 11.36 -22.96
CA GLY A 209 6.27 12.57 -23.35
C GLY A 209 5.17 13.00 -22.37
N ILE A 210 5.24 12.54 -21.13
CA ILE A 210 4.32 12.92 -20.05
C ILE A 210 4.87 14.14 -19.32
N ARG A 211 4.08 15.21 -19.25
CA ARG A 211 4.45 16.44 -18.56
C ARG A 211 4.40 16.23 -17.04
N CYS A 212 5.49 16.54 -16.34
CA CYS A 212 5.54 16.50 -14.88
C CYS A 212 5.17 17.86 -14.25
N VAL A 213 4.26 17.87 -13.27
CA VAL A 213 3.85 19.07 -12.54
C VAL A 213 4.02 18.83 -11.03
N VAL A 214 4.74 19.73 -10.36
CA VAL A 214 4.81 19.71 -8.89
C VAL A 214 3.67 20.57 -8.34
N LEU A 215 2.83 19.98 -7.49
CA LEU A 215 1.68 20.64 -6.89
C LEU A 215 2.05 21.26 -5.55
N ASP A 216 1.73 22.54 -5.37
CA ASP A 216 1.75 23.20 -4.08
C ASP A 216 0.37 23.02 -3.42
N TYR A 217 0.32 22.17 -2.40
CA TYR A 217 -0.92 21.83 -1.71
C TYR A 217 -1.51 23.01 -0.91
N ASP A 218 -0.66 23.85 -0.33
CA ASP A 218 -1.11 24.99 0.46
C ASP A 218 -1.62 26.10 -0.47
N ALA A 219 -0.97 26.31 -1.61
CA ALA A 219 -1.49 27.20 -2.65
C ALA A 219 -2.83 26.70 -3.19
N LEU A 220 -2.97 25.40 -3.51
CA LEU A 220 -4.23 24.82 -3.97
C LEU A 220 -5.35 24.92 -2.93
N LYS A 221 -5.03 24.88 -1.63
CA LYS A 221 -6.01 25.13 -0.55
C LYS A 221 -6.37 26.61 -0.37
N GLY A 222 -5.46 27.52 -0.70
CA GLY A 222 -5.53 28.95 -0.40
C GLY A 222 -5.89 29.86 -1.58
N ILE A 223 -6.22 29.32 -2.75
CA ILE A 223 -6.69 30.09 -3.92
C ILE A 223 -8.16 30.55 -3.77
N ASP A 224 -8.85 30.21 -2.68
CA ASP A 224 -10.22 30.69 -2.36
C ASP A 224 -10.28 31.83 -1.31
N ASP A 225 -9.14 32.33 -0.83
CA ASP A 225 -9.09 33.35 0.25
C ASP A 225 -8.78 34.77 -0.27
N ALA A 226 -8.96 34.99 -1.58
CA ALA A 226 -8.80 36.32 -2.18
C ALA A 226 -10.09 37.17 -2.06
N GLU A 227 -11.27 36.54 -2.01
CA GLU A 227 -12.56 37.23 -1.85
C GLU A 227 -12.99 37.40 -0.38
N SER A 228 -12.41 36.64 0.56
CA SER A 228 -12.70 36.73 2.01
C SER A 228 -11.94 37.85 2.73
N ARG A 229 -11.00 38.55 2.07
CA ARG A 229 -10.16 39.61 2.65
C ARG A 229 -10.65 41.03 2.39
N LEU A 230 -11.86 41.18 1.85
CA LEU A 230 -12.49 42.47 1.56
C LEU A 230 -13.77 42.68 2.36
N PHE A 231 -13.81 42.36 3.66
CA PHE A 231 -14.69 43.01 4.66
C PHE A 231 -14.08 42.91 6.05
#